data_AF-A0A7Y5KUY0-F1
#
_entry.id   AF-A0A7Y5KUY0-F1
#
_cell.length_a   1.000
_cell.length_b   1.000
_cell.length_c   1.000
_cell.angle_alpha   90.00
_cell.angle_beta   90.00
_cell.angle_gamma   90.00
#
_symmetry.space_group_name_H-M   'P 1'
#
loop_
_entity.id
_entity.type
_entity.pdbx_description
1 polymer ?
#
loop_
_entity_poly.entity_id
_entity_poly.type
_entity_poly.pdbx_seq_one_letter_code
_entity_poly.pdbx_strand_id
1 'polypeptide(L)'
;MKLTRSLGYLAVLVSIFAVGCGDDETTPNGGSGGDAPGGQNAGGEGGAPTTEAAIKTVHAPDETTVVVELEGDFGEAPTSPNAFEITSLNGDLGVGDITYDEATKTITIVTAKQKLGVEYTLKILTPGSPLDLETAKFLSADTAKFWATDLMTGVDYEVVADRLYIGENGVFYATPDAVPDDTEAASEYLDTKIVPIETALLHEMPDKDKNGKILILGLDGHGQYGGYFNPINSLPNSLVEQSGLHSNEMEMLYVSVPDLGYSFGAEAVIAHEFSHLLYNENHDFFSEDWAWHNEGLAECAVHAVAGSNQYAADYYVNPFMAPLANGQSLVNWTYSNYSQYAQAYVFLTYAASRLGGISGYGEMFQLGGDPAEVGAFFQEQLGRNFSEMQLDMLTSVWLQQPTGQYGFDGMISFSDRPETATMSPLSLGPFTGVLFPGPGSAVAPVGAGPDVVFRGINAAGAIDDEVPFDADGGVLIALHATTPPDGDDQSTGTILEATAAPKLKNAMADRAWMHPPPIKPANRRLLLEWRKQAHGF
;
A
#
# COMPACT_ATOMS: atom_id res chain seq x y z
N MET A 1 18.20 28.49 5.39
CA MET A 1 19.62 28.06 5.23
C MET A 1 19.98 26.80 6.06
N LYS A 2 19.00 25.98 6.49
CA LYS A 2 19.22 24.65 7.11
C LYS A 2 18.93 23.47 6.16
N LEU A 3 18.35 23.69 4.97
CA LEU A 3 17.96 22.64 4.02
C LEU A 3 19.14 21.92 3.34
N THR A 4 20.31 22.54 3.22
CA THR A 4 21.41 21.99 2.38
C THR A 4 22.25 20.90 3.05
N ARG A 5 22.04 20.59 4.34
CA ARG A 5 22.77 19.50 5.02
C ARG A 5 21.99 18.17 5.09
N SER A 6 20.70 18.16 4.78
CA SER A 6 19.87 16.93 4.85
C SER A 6 19.73 16.19 3.51
N LEU A 7 20.07 16.82 2.38
CA LEU A 7 20.04 16.19 1.04
C LEU A 7 21.09 15.08 0.82
N GLY A 8 22.06 14.92 1.74
CA GLY A 8 23.12 13.93 1.63
C GLY A 8 22.76 12.51 2.07
N TYR A 9 21.56 12.31 2.64
CA TYR A 9 21.07 11.01 3.14
C TYR A 9 19.65 10.73 2.63
N LEU A 10 19.44 10.87 1.32
CA LEU A 10 18.18 10.49 0.68
C LEU A 10 18.14 8.96 0.51
N ALA A 11 17.92 8.24 1.62
CA ALA A 11 17.55 6.84 1.58
C ALA A 11 16.04 6.78 1.35
N VAL A 12 15.65 6.63 0.09
CA VAL A 12 14.27 6.45 -0.35
C VAL A 12 13.71 5.17 0.29
N LEU A 13 12.73 5.33 1.18
CA LEU A 13 11.90 4.26 1.72
C LEU A 13 10.68 4.18 0.81
N VAL A 14 10.60 3.10 0.03
CA VAL A 14 9.40 2.67 -0.69
C VAL A 14 8.93 1.42 0.04
N SER A 15 7.68 1.42 0.48
CA SER A 15 6.95 0.25 1.02
C SER A 15 6.54 -0.66 -0.15
N ILE A 16 6.82 -1.97 -0.11
CA ILE A 16 6.70 -2.87 -1.29
C ILE A 16 6.23 -4.28 -0.87
N PHE A 17 5.26 -4.85 -1.60
CA PHE A 17 4.60 -6.12 -1.25
C PHE A 17 4.57 -7.21 -2.35
N ALA A 18 5.51 -8.15 -2.42
CA ALA A 18 5.47 -9.28 -3.39
C ALA A 18 5.01 -10.62 -2.77
N VAL A 19 4.08 -11.35 -3.40
CA VAL A 19 3.86 -12.82 -3.19
C VAL A 19 3.30 -13.51 -4.44
N GLY A 20 3.85 -14.67 -4.86
CA GLY A 20 3.26 -15.52 -5.91
C GLY A 20 3.63 -17.02 -5.84
N CYS A 21 2.76 -17.88 -6.42
CA CYS A 21 2.92 -19.25 -7.02
C CYS A 21 1.49 -19.85 -7.17
N GLY A 22 0.99 -20.53 -8.22
CA GLY A 22 1.47 -21.03 -9.52
C GLY A 22 0.54 -22.16 -10.02
N ASP A 23 -0.08 -21.96 -11.19
CA ASP A 23 -0.68 -22.82 -12.25
C ASP A 23 -1.56 -24.07 -12.00
N ASP A 24 -2.72 -24.10 -12.70
CA ASP A 24 -3.05 -25.18 -13.64
C ASP A 24 -3.98 -24.66 -14.78
N GLU A 25 -3.51 -24.78 -16.03
CA GLU A 25 -4.25 -24.45 -17.26
C GLU A 25 -5.45 -25.37 -17.49
N THR A 26 -6.56 -24.81 -17.98
CA THR A 26 -7.33 -25.45 -19.08
C THR A 26 -8.02 -24.40 -19.97
N THR A 27 -7.64 -24.34 -21.24
CA THR A 27 -8.54 -23.92 -22.34
C THR A 27 -9.30 -25.17 -22.82
N PRO A 28 -10.53 -25.08 -23.39
CA PRO A 28 -10.63 -24.68 -24.81
C PRO A 28 -11.95 -24.02 -25.28
N ASN A 29 -11.80 -23.33 -26.42
CA ASN A 29 -12.71 -23.26 -27.58
C ASN A 29 -14.13 -22.69 -27.46
N GLY A 30 -14.36 -21.66 -28.29
CA GLY A 30 -15.17 -21.85 -29.50
C GLY A 30 -16.44 -21.00 -29.59
N GLY A 31 -16.56 -20.20 -30.66
CA GLY A 31 -17.82 -19.52 -30.97
C GLY A 31 -17.75 -18.56 -32.16
N SER A 32 -17.70 -19.11 -33.38
CA SER A 32 -17.90 -18.40 -34.63
C SER A 32 -19.39 -18.11 -34.90
N GLY A 33 -19.68 -16.96 -35.52
CA GLY A 33 -20.77 -16.86 -36.51
C GLY A 33 -21.97 -16.00 -36.10
N GLY A 34 -22.34 -15.06 -36.98
CA GLY A 34 -23.58 -14.29 -36.87
C GLY A 34 -23.74 -13.30 -38.01
N ASP A 35 -24.35 -13.77 -39.09
CA ASP A 35 -24.61 -13.09 -40.36
C ASP A 35 -25.45 -11.79 -40.25
N ALA A 36 -25.12 -10.85 -41.14
CA ALA A 36 -25.94 -9.69 -41.48
C ALA A 36 -27.15 -10.10 -42.35
N PRO A 37 -28.28 -9.38 -42.25
CA PRO A 37 -29.21 -9.25 -43.36
C PRO A 37 -29.22 -7.82 -43.91
N GLY A 38 -29.00 -7.73 -45.22
CA GLY A 38 -29.15 -6.49 -45.98
C GLY A 38 -30.59 -5.96 -45.98
N GLY A 39 -30.71 -4.64 -45.92
CA GLY A 39 -31.95 -3.89 -46.11
C GLY A 39 -31.78 -2.88 -47.25
N GLN A 40 -32.73 -2.91 -48.18
CA GLN A 40 -32.75 -2.17 -49.43
C GLN A 40 -33.16 -0.69 -49.27
N ASN A 41 -32.65 0.11 -50.21
CA ASN A 41 -32.96 1.52 -50.49
C ASN A 41 -34.46 1.88 -50.51
N ALA A 42 -34.78 3.07 -50.00
CA ALA A 42 -35.86 3.91 -50.52
C ALA A 42 -35.40 5.37 -50.51
N GLY A 43 -35.23 5.95 -51.70
CA GLY A 43 -34.84 7.34 -51.90
C GLY A 43 -36.00 8.29 -51.61
N GLY A 44 -35.68 9.36 -50.89
CA GLY A 44 -36.48 10.57 -50.78
C GLY A 44 -35.54 11.76 -50.74
N GLU A 45 -35.46 12.51 -51.85
CA GLU A 45 -34.82 13.82 -51.91
C GLU A 45 -35.66 14.84 -51.13
N GLY A 46 -35.56 14.80 -49.81
CA GLY A 46 -35.87 15.94 -48.96
C GLY A 46 -34.56 16.68 -48.72
N GLY A 47 -34.48 17.96 -49.08
CA GLY A 47 -33.31 18.79 -48.74
C GLY A 47 -33.06 18.67 -47.24
N ALA A 48 -31.93 18.05 -46.88
CA ALA A 48 -31.58 17.85 -45.48
C ALA A 48 -31.58 19.23 -44.80
N PRO A 49 -32.30 19.39 -43.67
CA PRO A 49 -32.24 20.64 -42.92
C PRO A 49 -30.76 20.94 -42.65
N THR A 50 -30.34 22.16 -42.97
CA THR A 50 -29.02 22.66 -42.60
C THR A 50 -28.91 22.53 -41.09
N THR A 51 -28.00 21.68 -40.60
CA THR A 51 -27.75 21.55 -39.18
C THR A 51 -27.24 22.88 -38.65
N GLU A 52 -27.86 23.36 -37.57
CA GLU A 52 -27.42 24.55 -36.86
C GLU A 52 -25.98 24.34 -36.35
N ALA A 53 -25.19 25.40 -36.31
CA ALA A 53 -23.83 25.32 -35.81
C ALA A 53 -23.84 24.93 -34.33
N ALA A 54 -23.04 23.92 -33.96
CA ALA A 54 -22.96 23.45 -32.59
C ALA A 54 -21.61 22.80 -32.30
N ILE A 55 -21.28 22.69 -31.01
CA ILE A 55 -20.24 21.77 -30.55
C ILE A 55 -20.80 20.36 -30.60
N LYS A 56 -20.22 19.52 -31.45
CA LYS A 56 -20.60 18.11 -31.58
C LYS A 56 -19.98 17.27 -30.47
N THR A 57 -18.67 17.39 -30.29
CA THR A 57 -17.93 16.73 -29.20
C THR A 57 -16.83 17.64 -28.67
N VAL A 58 -16.46 17.42 -27.40
CA VAL A 58 -15.28 18.02 -26.78
C VAL A 58 -14.61 16.96 -25.90
N HIS A 59 -13.30 16.85 -25.99
CA HIS A 59 -12.50 15.97 -25.14
C HIS A 59 -11.08 16.52 -25.00
N ALA A 60 -10.31 15.99 -24.06
CA ALA A 60 -8.93 16.37 -23.83
C ALA A 60 -8.05 15.14 -24.06
N PRO A 61 -7.42 14.95 -25.23
CA PRO A 61 -6.64 13.74 -25.50
C PRO A 61 -5.40 13.61 -24.59
N ASP A 62 -4.88 14.74 -24.10
CA ASP A 62 -3.75 14.82 -23.17
C ASP A 62 -3.93 15.98 -22.17
N GLU A 63 -2.99 16.14 -21.25
CA GLU A 63 -3.02 17.13 -20.16
C GLU A 63 -2.92 18.59 -20.63
N THR A 64 -2.63 18.85 -21.89
CA THR A 64 -2.34 20.18 -22.44
C THR A 64 -3.13 20.50 -23.70
N THR A 65 -4.06 19.63 -24.09
CA THR A 65 -4.80 19.76 -25.35
C THR A 65 -6.30 19.54 -25.11
N VAL A 66 -7.12 20.38 -25.75
CA VAL A 66 -8.57 20.19 -25.87
C VAL A 66 -8.94 20.15 -27.35
N VAL A 67 -9.72 19.15 -27.75
CA VAL A 67 -10.18 18.95 -29.11
C VAL A 67 -11.70 19.15 -29.15
N VAL A 68 -12.15 20.06 -30.00
CA VAL A 68 -13.55 20.42 -30.19
C VAL A 68 -13.96 20.06 -31.62
N GLU A 69 -14.85 19.08 -31.78
CA GLU A 69 -15.46 18.78 -33.07
C GLU A 69 -16.71 19.64 -33.24
N LEU A 70 -16.80 20.36 -34.36
CA LEU A 70 -17.94 21.21 -34.68
C LEU A 70 -18.83 20.57 -35.73
N GLU A 71 -20.12 20.89 -35.68
CA GLU A 71 -21.07 20.55 -36.75
C GLU A 71 -21.85 21.78 -37.21
N GLY A 72 -22.56 21.63 -38.33
CA GLY A 72 -23.33 22.72 -38.94
C GLY A 72 -22.51 23.73 -39.76
N ASP A 73 -23.13 24.85 -40.10
CA ASP A 73 -22.52 25.99 -40.80
C ASP A 73 -22.30 27.16 -39.82
N PHE A 74 -21.03 27.43 -39.50
CA PHE A 74 -20.60 28.47 -38.56
C PHE A 74 -19.79 29.60 -39.21
N GLY A 75 -19.68 29.61 -40.54
CA GLY A 75 -18.86 30.60 -41.25
C GLY A 75 -17.37 30.42 -40.96
N GLU A 76 -16.76 31.37 -40.24
CA GLU A 76 -15.34 31.33 -39.88
C GLU A 76 -15.14 30.72 -38.48
N ALA A 77 -14.26 29.72 -38.37
CA ALA A 77 -13.94 29.10 -37.10
C ALA A 77 -13.20 30.06 -36.15
N PRO A 78 -13.52 30.07 -34.84
CA PRO A 78 -12.73 30.80 -33.85
C PRO A 78 -11.31 30.27 -33.77
N THR A 79 -10.32 31.14 -34.02
CA THR A 79 -8.89 30.80 -33.95
C THR A 79 -8.10 31.72 -32.99
N SER A 80 -8.80 32.60 -32.27
CA SER A 80 -8.19 33.48 -31.26
C SER A 80 -8.29 32.86 -29.87
N PRO A 81 -7.23 32.88 -29.04
CA PRO A 81 -7.29 32.39 -27.66
C PRO A 81 -8.40 33.01 -26.82
N ASN A 82 -8.67 34.30 -27.03
CA ASN A 82 -9.74 35.04 -26.33
C ASN A 82 -11.14 34.67 -26.79
N ALA A 83 -11.29 33.84 -27.83
CA ALA A 83 -12.56 33.29 -28.26
C ALA A 83 -12.98 32.07 -27.43
N PHE A 84 -12.17 31.65 -26.47
CA PHE A 84 -12.45 30.49 -25.62
C PHE A 84 -12.24 30.85 -24.16
N GLU A 85 -13.17 30.40 -23.33
CA GLU A 85 -13.09 30.44 -21.88
C GLU A 85 -13.24 29.00 -21.38
N ILE A 86 -12.23 28.51 -20.63
CA ILE A 86 -12.25 27.17 -20.05
C ILE A 86 -12.15 27.31 -18.52
N THR A 87 -13.17 26.86 -17.81
CA THR A 87 -13.28 27.05 -16.35
C THR A 87 -13.67 25.77 -15.64
N SER A 88 -13.34 25.66 -14.36
CA SER A 88 -13.75 24.57 -13.47
C SER A 88 -14.04 25.12 -12.07
N LEU A 89 -14.54 24.28 -11.18
CA LEU A 89 -14.62 24.63 -9.75
C LEU A 89 -13.23 24.88 -9.14
N ASN A 90 -12.17 24.37 -9.76
CA ASN A 90 -10.79 24.44 -9.30
C ASN A 90 -10.00 25.59 -9.96
N GLY A 91 -10.69 26.48 -10.69
CA GLY A 91 -10.14 27.67 -11.34
C GLY A 91 -10.17 27.62 -12.87
N ASP A 92 -9.71 28.71 -13.47
CA ASP A 92 -9.62 28.90 -14.92
C ASP A 92 -8.44 28.11 -15.51
N LEU A 93 -8.64 27.53 -16.69
CA LEU A 93 -7.59 26.88 -17.46
C LEU A 93 -7.09 27.82 -18.55
N GLY A 94 -5.79 28.14 -18.53
CA GLY A 94 -5.18 29.03 -19.52
C GLY A 94 -5.32 28.48 -20.94
N VAL A 95 -5.80 29.32 -21.87
CA VAL A 95 -5.91 29.01 -23.30
C VAL A 95 -4.71 29.58 -24.05
N GLY A 96 -4.02 28.71 -24.79
CA GLY A 96 -2.88 29.00 -25.63
C GLY A 96 -3.25 28.97 -27.13
N ASP A 97 -2.37 28.38 -27.94
CA ASP A 97 -2.51 28.34 -29.39
C ASP A 97 -3.75 27.55 -29.84
N ILE A 98 -4.38 27.99 -30.93
CA ILE A 98 -5.56 27.35 -31.51
C ILE A 98 -5.30 27.04 -32.97
N THR A 99 -5.63 25.82 -33.37
CA THR A 99 -5.61 25.39 -34.77
C THR A 99 -6.97 24.86 -35.16
N TYR A 100 -7.32 25.02 -36.44
CA TYR A 100 -8.58 24.55 -36.99
C TYR A 100 -8.31 23.75 -38.27
N ASP A 101 -8.87 22.55 -38.32
CA ASP A 101 -8.87 21.67 -39.48
C ASP A 101 -10.25 21.69 -40.14
N GLU A 102 -10.35 22.36 -41.29
CA GLU A 102 -11.58 22.47 -42.09
C GLU A 102 -12.10 21.11 -42.59
N ALA A 103 -11.21 20.15 -42.87
CA ALA A 103 -11.63 18.86 -43.43
C ALA A 103 -12.39 18.02 -42.40
N THR A 104 -12.02 18.15 -41.13
CA THR A 104 -12.60 17.42 -40.00
C THR A 104 -13.47 18.30 -39.11
N LYS A 105 -13.59 19.60 -39.43
CA LYS A 105 -14.25 20.63 -38.63
C LYS A 105 -13.82 20.58 -37.15
N THR A 106 -12.52 20.39 -36.93
CA THR A 106 -11.96 20.17 -35.60
C THR A 106 -11.10 21.36 -35.18
N ILE A 107 -11.34 21.87 -33.98
CA ILE A 107 -10.51 22.88 -33.32
C ILE A 107 -9.64 22.18 -32.28
N THR A 108 -8.33 22.38 -32.36
CA THR A 108 -7.38 21.94 -31.34
C THR A 108 -6.88 23.16 -30.57
N ILE A 109 -7.08 23.13 -29.26
CA ILE A 109 -6.74 24.20 -28.32
C ILE A 109 -5.60 23.69 -27.44
N VAL A 110 -4.46 24.36 -27.47
CA VAL A 110 -3.37 24.15 -26.50
C VAL A 110 -3.76 24.87 -25.20
N THR A 111 -3.60 24.22 -24.06
CA THR A 111 -3.95 24.75 -22.75
C THR A 111 -2.76 24.76 -21.80
N ALA A 112 -2.92 25.41 -20.64
CA ALA A 112 -2.12 25.08 -19.47
C ALA A 112 -2.34 23.61 -19.07
N LYS A 113 -1.45 23.06 -18.23
CA LYS A 113 -1.60 21.68 -17.71
C LYS A 113 -2.92 21.56 -16.94
N GLN A 114 -3.75 20.62 -17.36
CA GLN A 114 -5.04 20.28 -16.75
C GLN A 114 -4.81 19.56 -15.41
N LYS A 115 -5.74 19.74 -14.48
CA LYS A 115 -5.77 18.96 -13.23
C LYS A 115 -6.51 17.65 -13.49
N LEU A 116 -5.91 16.52 -13.17
CA LEU A 116 -6.48 15.21 -13.48
C LEU A 116 -7.76 14.96 -12.66
N GLY A 117 -8.75 14.31 -13.27
CA GLY A 117 -10.03 14.02 -12.61
C GLY A 117 -10.99 15.22 -12.49
N VAL A 118 -10.67 16.37 -13.08
CA VAL A 118 -11.50 17.59 -13.05
C VAL A 118 -12.39 17.67 -14.30
N GLU A 119 -13.66 18.02 -14.11
CA GLU A 119 -14.56 18.42 -15.20
C GLU A 119 -14.40 19.92 -15.49
N TYR A 120 -14.12 20.24 -16.74
CA TYR A 120 -14.02 21.60 -17.24
C TYR A 120 -15.24 21.97 -18.09
N THR A 121 -15.61 23.25 -18.05
CA THR A 121 -16.60 23.85 -18.95
C THR A 121 -15.89 24.74 -19.96
N LEU A 122 -15.98 24.38 -21.24
CA LEU A 122 -15.57 25.20 -22.37
C LEU A 122 -16.74 26.09 -22.81
N LYS A 123 -16.44 27.34 -23.13
CA LYS A 123 -17.37 28.30 -23.70
C LYS A 123 -16.72 29.05 -24.87
N ILE A 124 -17.44 29.14 -25.99
CA ILE A 124 -17.02 29.91 -27.16
C ILE A 124 -17.53 31.35 -27.03
N LEU A 125 -16.65 32.33 -27.23
CA LEU A 125 -16.88 33.77 -27.08
C LEU A 125 -16.61 34.48 -28.41
N THR A 126 -17.52 34.33 -29.37
CA THR A 126 -17.39 34.89 -30.71
C THR A 126 -18.60 35.75 -31.08
N PRO A 127 -18.67 37.01 -30.61
CA PRO A 127 -19.82 37.87 -30.84
C PRO A 127 -20.28 37.92 -32.29
N GLY A 128 -21.53 37.50 -32.53
CA GLY A 128 -22.14 37.49 -33.86
C GLY A 128 -21.89 36.24 -34.70
N SER A 129 -21.12 35.27 -34.20
CA SER A 129 -21.01 33.92 -34.76
C SER A 129 -22.21 33.06 -34.34
N PRO A 130 -22.65 32.09 -35.16
CA PRO A 130 -23.57 31.04 -34.74
C PRO A 130 -23.07 30.19 -33.55
N LEU A 131 -21.76 30.17 -33.29
CA LEU A 131 -21.15 29.47 -32.15
C LEU A 131 -21.05 30.31 -30.87
N ASP A 132 -21.50 31.58 -30.89
CA ASP A 132 -21.36 32.46 -29.73
C ASP A 132 -22.13 31.93 -28.52
N LEU A 133 -21.44 31.80 -27.39
CA LEU A 133 -21.95 31.27 -26.12
C LEU A 133 -22.26 29.77 -26.12
N GLU A 134 -21.87 29.04 -27.16
CA GLU A 134 -21.92 27.57 -27.11
C GLU A 134 -21.02 27.06 -25.98
N THR A 135 -21.56 26.14 -25.19
CA THR A 135 -20.87 25.57 -24.03
C THR A 135 -20.84 24.06 -24.10
N ALA A 136 -19.73 23.47 -23.71
CA ALA A 136 -19.61 22.03 -23.58
C ALA A 136 -18.74 21.67 -22.37
N LYS A 137 -18.99 20.50 -21.79
CA LYS A 137 -18.22 19.97 -20.67
C LYS A 137 -17.31 18.85 -21.14
N PHE A 138 -16.12 18.75 -20.56
CA PHE A 138 -15.19 17.66 -20.81
C PHE A 138 -14.42 17.30 -19.54
N LEU A 139 -13.99 16.05 -19.47
CA LEU A 139 -13.11 15.55 -18.42
C LEU A 139 -11.65 15.80 -18.81
N SER A 140 -10.81 16.09 -17.83
CA SER A 140 -9.39 16.32 -18.08
C SER A 140 -8.64 15.07 -18.49
N ALA A 141 -7.84 15.20 -19.54
CA ALA A 141 -6.83 14.26 -20.03
C ALA A 141 -7.31 12.79 -20.14
N ASP A 142 -7.63 12.34 -21.34
CA ASP A 142 -7.91 10.93 -21.63
C ASP A 142 -6.66 10.08 -21.45
N THR A 143 -5.49 10.66 -21.71
CA THR A 143 -4.18 10.07 -21.41
C THR A 143 -3.29 11.05 -20.65
N ALA A 144 -2.44 10.53 -19.78
CA ALA A 144 -1.49 11.33 -19.01
C ALA A 144 -0.14 10.63 -18.88
N LYS A 145 0.91 11.42 -18.60
CA LYS A 145 2.28 10.92 -18.42
C LYS A 145 2.64 10.91 -16.95
N PHE A 146 3.20 9.79 -16.50
CA PHE A 146 3.58 9.60 -15.11
C PHE A 146 5.01 9.11 -15.00
N TRP A 147 5.68 9.53 -13.93
CA TRP A 147 6.87 8.85 -13.43
C TRP A 147 6.47 7.70 -12.50
N ALA A 148 7.09 6.54 -12.71
CA ALA A 148 6.99 5.37 -11.85
C ALA A 148 8.40 4.88 -11.50
N THR A 149 8.53 4.06 -10.47
CA THR A 149 9.82 3.50 -10.05
C THR A 149 9.81 2.00 -10.28
N ASP A 150 10.81 1.50 -11.01
CA ASP A 150 11.03 0.06 -11.11
C ASP A 150 11.65 -0.41 -9.80
N LEU A 151 10.89 -1.15 -9.01
CA LEU A 151 11.28 -1.55 -7.66
C LEU A 151 12.44 -2.57 -7.64
N MET A 152 12.75 -3.21 -8.76
CA MET A 152 13.89 -4.14 -8.88
C MET A 152 15.19 -3.39 -9.10
N THR A 153 15.14 -2.34 -9.92
CA THR A 153 16.32 -1.57 -10.30
C THR A 153 16.49 -0.32 -9.45
N GLY A 154 15.41 0.15 -8.82
CA GLY A 154 15.32 1.45 -8.13
C GLY A 154 15.41 2.63 -9.09
N VAL A 155 15.07 2.43 -10.38
CA VAL A 155 15.20 3.44 -11.43
C VAL A 155 13.83 3.97 -11.80
N ASP A 156 13.71 5.29 -11.84
CA ASP A 156 12.50 5.97 -12.32
C ASP A 156 12.38 5.85 -13.85
N TYR A 157 11.15 5.67 -14.32
CA TYR A 157 10.81 5.59 -15.74
C TYR A 157 9.47 6.29 -16.01
N GLU A 158 9.29 6.77 -17.24
CA GLU A 158 8.06 7.43 -17.68
C GLU A 158 7.10 6.42 -18.30
N VAL A 159 5.82 6.52 -17.96
CA VAL A 159 4.72 5.76 -18.57
C VAL A 159 3.66 6.71 -19.10
N VAL A 160 2.95 6.26 -20.14
CA VAL A 160 1.70 6.88 -20.60
C VAL A 160 0.58 5.95 -20.18
N ALA A 161 -0.42 6.49 -19.51
CA ALA A 161 -1.57 5.73 -19.02
C ALA A 161 -2.87 6.37 -19.47
N ASP A 162 -3.88 5.52 -19.69
CA ASP A 162 -5.21 5.89 -20.12
C ASP A 162 -6.11 6.07 -18.89
N ARG A 163 -6.97 7.09 -18.91
CA ARG A 163 -7.96 7.33 -17.86
C ARG A 163 -9.04 6.26 -17.93
N LEU A 164 -9.21 5.51 -16.85
CA LEU A 164 -10.20 4.43 -16.77
C LEU A 164 -11.49 4.88 -16.09
N TYR A 165 -11.38 5.61 -14.99
CA TYR A 165 -12.54 6.00 -14.17
C TYR A 165 -12.28 7.25 -13.33
N ILE A 166 -13.35 7.96 -12.95
CA ILE A 166 -13.31 9.09 -12.02
C ILE A 166 -14.39 8.89 -10.96
N GLY A 167 -13.97 8.71 -9.71
CA GLY A 167 -14.84 8.67 -8.53
C GLY A 167 -14.97 10.03 -7.85
N GLU A 168 -15.55 10.06 -6.66
CA GLU A 168 -15.66 11.26 -5.83
C GLU A 168 -14.28 11.68 -5.29
N ASN A 169 -13.52 10.74 -4.73
CA ASN A 169 -12.23 10.96 -4.08
C ASN A 169 -11.04 10.45 -4.90
N GLY A 170 -11.27 9.74 -6.01
CA GLY A 170 -10.21 9.12 -6.81
C GLY A 170 -10.30 9.38 -8.31
N VAL A 171 -9.16 9.35 -8.99
CA VAL A 171 -9.07 9.23 -10.44
C VAL A 171 -8.15 8.07 -10.81
N PHE A 172 -8.62 7.18 -11.69
CA PHE A 172 -7.93 5.94 -12.04
C PHE A 172 -7.34 6.05 -13.44
N TYR A 173 -6.03 5.82 -13.54
CA TYR A 173 -5.30 5.66 -14.79
C TYR A 173 -4.64 4.28 -14.82
N ALA A 174 -4.45 3.69 -15.99
CA ALA A 174 -3.64 2.49 -16.12
C ALA A 174 -2.86 2.44 -17.42
N THR A 175 -1.72 1.76 -17.40
CA THR A 175 -1.03 1.42 -18.64
C THR A 175 -1.82 0.35 -19.41
N PRO A 176 -1.68 0.26 -20.75
CA PRO A 176 -2.47 -0.67 -21.57
C PRO A 176 -2.34 -2.16 -21.19
N ASP A 177 -1.24 -2.54 -20.52
CA ASP A 177 -0.95 -3.87 -20.01
C ASP A 177 -1.47 -4.12 -18.58
N ALA A 178 -2.06 -3.11 -17.94
CA ALA A 178 -2.48 -3.14 -16.54
C ALA A 178 -3.91 -2.65 -16.34
N VAL A 179 -4.83 -2.97 -17.27
CA VAL A 179 -6.23 -2.56 -17.18
C VAL A 179 -7.01 -3.52 -16.26
N PRO A 180 -7.66 -3.03 -15.17
CA PRO A 180 -8.39 -3.89 -14.25
C PRO A 180 -9.71 -4.34 -14.84
N ASP A 181 -10.17 -5.53 -14.43
CA ASP A 181 -11.48 -6.05 -14.85
C ASP A 181 -12.66 -5.23 -14.31
N ASP A 182 -12.51 -4.57 -13.15
CA ASP A 182 -13.59 -3.78 -12.51
C ASP A 182 -13.08 -2.52 -11.79
N THR A 183 -12.72 -1.50 -12.58
CA THR A 183 -12.24 -0.21 -12.02
C THR A 183 -13.35 0.57 -11.31
N GLU A 184 -14.61 0.40 -11.73
CA GLU A 184 -15.77 1.07 -11.14
C GLU A 184 -16.00 0.59 -9.71
N ALA A 185 -15.98 -0.73 -9.47
CA ALA A 185 -16.12 -1.28 -8.12
C ALA A 185 -14.97 -0.84 -7.18
N ALA A 186 -13.73 -0.83 -7.68
CA ALA A 186 -12.59 -0.34 -6.90
C ALA A 186 -12.76 1.14 -6.52
N SER A 187 -13.25 1.97 -7.44
CA SER A 187 -13.55 3.38 -7.15
C SER A 187 -14.70 3.54 -6.16
N GLU A 188 -15.78 2.78 -6.30
CA GLU A 188 -16.91 2.82 -5.36
C GLU A 188 -16.45 2.40 -3.95
N TYR A 189 -15.59 1.40 -3.84
CA TYR A 189 -15.05 0.97 -2.56
C TYR A 189 -14.12 2.02 -1.94
N LEU A 190 -13.28 2.67 -2.74
CA LEU A 190 -12.47 3.81 -2.31
C LEU A 190 -13.34 4.92 -1.70
N ASP A 191 -14.40 5.30 -2.41
CA ASP A 191 -15.27 6.41 -2.03
C ASP A 191 -16.17 6.11 -0.83
N THR A 192 -16.68 4.88 -0.72
CA THR A 192 -17.70 4.53 0.28
C THR A 192 -17.13 3.85 1.53
N LYS A 193 -15.90 3.33 1.46
CA LYS A 193 -15.26 2.59 2.56
C LYS A 193 -13.91 3.18 2.94
N ILE A 194 -12.93 3.15 2.04
CA ILE A 194 -11.53 3.45 2.37
C ILE A 194 -11.41 4.90 2.86
N VAL A 195 -11.74 5.88 2.01
CA VAL A 195 -11.56 7.30 2.35
C VAL A 195 -12.35 7.68 3.61
N PRO A 196 -13.66 7.40 3.74
CA PRO A 196 -14.40 7.78 4.94
C PRO A 196 -13.91 7.13 6.24
N ILE A 197 -13.45 5.88 6.19
CA ILE A 197 -12.99 5.17 7.40
C ILE A 197 -11.59 5.64 7.79
N GLU A 198 -10.64 5.62 6.86
CA GLU A 198 -9.25 5.95 7.16
C GLU A 198 -9.08 7.43 7.48
N THR A 199 -9.79 8.34 6.79
CA THR A 199 -9.66 9.77 7.12
C THR A 199 -10.29 10.15 8.45
N ALA A 200 -11.31 9.40 8.89
CA ALA A 200 -11.89 9.56 10.22
C ALA A 200 -11.01 8.98 11.32
N LEU A 201 -10.23 7.93 11.01
CA LEU A 201 -9.42 7.20 11.98
C LEU A 201 -7.98 7.71 12.10
N LEU A 202 -7.36 8.09 10.97
CA LEU A 202 -5.92 8.29 10.85
C LEU A 202 -5.57 9.78 10.64
N HIS A 203 -5.87 10.32 9.46
CA HIS A 203 -5.59 11.71 9.11
C HIS A 203 -6.44 12.19 7.91
N GLU A 204 -6.62 13.50 7.75
CA GLU A 204 -7.38 14.06 6.63
C GLU A 204 -6.68 13.78 5.28
N MET A 205 -7.48 13.60 4.22
CA MET A 205 -6.93 13.41 2.88
C MET A 205 -6.29 14.71 2.39
N PRO A 206 -5.01 14.70 1.97
CA PRO A 206 -4.36 15.86 1.36
C PRO A 206 -4.88 16.16 -0.07
N ASP A 207 -4.63 17.39 -0.54
CA ASP A 207 -5.00 17.89 -1.88
C ASP A 207 -3.95 18.93 -2.38
N LYS A 208 -2.74 18.47 -2.70
CA LYS A 208 -1.57 19.27 -3.08
C LYS A 208 -1.78 19.88 -4.45
N ASP A 209 -2.31 19.11 -5.40
CA ASP A 209 -2.54 19.56 -6.78
C ASP A 209 -3.89 20.32 -6.94
N LYS A 210 -4.70 20.36 -5.87
CA LYS A 210 -5.96 21.09 -5.78
C LYS A 210 -7.00 20.59 -6.78
N ASN A 211 -7.07 19.29 -6.98
CA ASN A 211 -8.08 18.61 -7.79
C ASN A 211 -9.18 17.95 -6.92
N GLY A 212 -8.95 17.81 -5.61
CA GLY A 212 -9.86 17.20 -4.63
C GLY A 212 -9.91 15.67 -4.64
N LYS A 213 -8.91 15.01 -5.23
CA LYS A 213 -8.85 13.57 -5.50
C LYS A 213 -7.42 13.04 -5.34
N ILE A 214 -7.30 11.76 -5.04
CA ILE A 214 -6.06 11.01 -5.19
C ILE A 214 -6.01 10.35 -6.57
N LEU A 215 -4.81 10.21 -7.13
CA LEU A 215 -4.60 9.46 -8.35
C LEU A 215 -4.23 8.00 -8.04
N ILE A 216 -4.91 7.06 -8.68
CA ILE A 216 -4.57 5.64 -8.63
C ILE A 216 -3.99 5.25 -9.99
N LEU A 217 -2.73 4.83 -10.02
CA LEU A 217 -2.05 4.39 -11.23
C LEU A 217 -1.89 2.87 -11.26
N GLY A 218 -2.61 2.22 -12.18
CA GLY A 218 -2.46 0.81 -12.49
C GLY A 218 -1.22 0.54 -13.34
N LEU A 219 -0.36 -0.37 -12.87
CA LEU A 219 0.85 -0.84 -13.55
C LEU A 219 0.90 -2.37 -13.58
N ASP A 220 1.75 -2.95 -14.41
CA ASP A 220 2.14 -4.37 -14.30
C ASP A 220 3.31 -4.47 -13.32
N GLY A 221 3.04 -4.98 -12.12
CA GLY A 221 4.04 -5.23 -11.09
C GLY A 221 4.88 -6.49 -11.33
N HIS A 222 4.58 -7.27 -12.37
CA HIS A 222 5.26 -8.52 -12.71
C HIS A 222 5.36 -9.50 -11.52
N GLY A 223 4.35 -9.53 -10.63
CA GLY A 223 4.31 -10.35 -9.42
C GLY A 223 5.23 -9.87 -8.29
N GLN A 224 5.76 -8.65 -8.37
CA GLN A 224 6.75 -8.12 -7.42
C GLN A 224 6.16 -7.18 -6.39
N TYR A 225 4.99 -6.62 -6.64
CA TYR A 225 4.30 -5.79 -5.67
C TYR A 225 2.79 -5.84 -5.89
N GLY A 226 1.98 -5.77 -4.84
CA GLY A 226 0.54 -5.52 -4.96
C GLY A 226 0.25 -4.05 -5.21
N GLY A 227 0.97 -3.17 -4.52
CA GLY A 227 0.95 -1.73 -4.69
C GLY A 227 2.22 -1.11 -4.10
N TYR A 228 2.37 0.20 -4.27
CA TYR A 228 3.32 0.99 -3.49
C TYR A 228 2.89 2.46 -3.43
N PHE A 229 3.34 3.15 -2.39
CA PHE A 229 3.28 4.59 -2.26
C PHE A 229 4.69 5.18 -2.39
N ASN A 230 4.81 6.26 -3.18
CA ASN A 230 6.05 7.03 -3.28
C ASN A 230 5.77 8.48 -2.84
N PRO A 231 6.26 8.91 -1.67
CA PRO A 231 5.96 10.23 -1.16
C PRO A 231 6.62 11.34 -2.00
N ILE A 232 7.63 11.02 -2.83
CA ILE A 232 8.31 12.03 -3.68
C ILE A 232 7.31 12.69 -4.62
N ASN A 233 6.25 11.98 -5.01
CA ASN A 233 5.21 12.49 -5.91
C ASN A 233 4.48 13.70 -5.36
N SER A 234 4.41 13.92 -4.04
CA SER A 234 3.75 15.11 -3.49
C SER A 234 4.65 16.35 -3.46
N LEU A 235 5.94 16.22 -3.85
CA LEU A 235 6.90 17.32 -3.86
C LEU A 235 6.96 18.02 -5.21
N PRO A 236 7.35 19.31 -5.29
CA PRO A 236 7.68 19.93 -6.56
C PRO A 236 8.85 19.20 -7.24
N ASN A 237 8.71 18.86 -8.52
CA ASN A 237 9.73 18.15 -9.30
C ASN A 237 11.06 18.95 -9.33
N SER A 238 10.97 20.29 -9.40
CA SER A 238 12.12 21.20 -9.31
C SER A 238 12.97 21.05 -8.03
N LEU A 239 12.42 20.47 -6.96
CA LEU A 239 13.12 20.20 -5.71
C LEU A 239 13.96 18.91 -5.77
N VAL A 240 13.46 17.89 -6.49
CA VAL A 240 13.99 16.52 -6.43
C VAL A 240 14.80 16.14 -7.69
N GLU A 241 14.58 16.81 -8.82
CA GLU A 241 15.27 16.52 -10.08
C GLU A 241 16.79 16.66 -9.99
N GLN A 242 17.28 17.54 -9.11
CA GLN A 242 18.72 17.75 -8.88
C GLN A 242 19.40 16.54 -8.24
N SER A 243 18.62 15.65 -7.63
CA SER A 243 19.07 14.38 -7.05
C SER A 243 18.84 13.20 -8.00
N GLY A 244 18.38 13.44 -9.23
CA GLY A 244 18.08 12.40 -10.22
C GLY A 244 16.81 11.62 -9.92
N LEU A 245 15.91 12.19 -9.13
CA LEU A 245 14.57 11.65 -8.86
C LEU A 245 13.51 12.44 -9.62
N HIS A 246 12.35 11.83 -9.80
CA HIS A 246 11.21 12.49 -10.44
C HIS A 246 9.98 12.52 -9.54
N SER A 247 9.19 13.59 -9.69
CA SER A 247 7.90 13.75 -9.01
C SER A 247 6.79 14.00 -10.01
N ASN A 248 5.62 13.45 -9.72
CA ASN A 248 4.37 13.74 -10.43
C ASN A 248 3.64 15.00 -9.91
N GLU A 249 4.13 15.61 -8.82
CA GLU A 249 3.56 16.79 -8.15
C GLU A 249 2.09 16.63 -7.72
N MET A 250 1.69 15.43 -7.29
CA MET A 250 0.34 15.07 -6.86
C MET A 250 0.33 13.91 -5.86
N GLU A 251 -0.80 13.75 -5.18
CA GLU A 251 -1.12 12.57 -4.39
C GLU A 251 -1.47 11.38 -5.26
N MET A 252 -0.63 10.35 -5.21
CA MET A 252 -0.86 9.16 -6.00
C MET A 252 -0.43 7.87 -5.33
N LEU A 253 -1.18 6.82 -5.62
CA LEU A 253 -0.93 5.43 -5.24
C LEU A 253 -0.67 4.62 -6.52
N TYR A 254 0.23 3.65 -6.43
CA TYR A 254 0.48 2.70 -7.51
C TYR A 254 -0.11 1.35 -7.13
N VAL A 255 -0.79 0.70 -8.07
CA VAL A 255 -1.43 -0.61 -7.88
C VAL A 255 -0.99 -1.53 -9.01
N SER A 256 -0.49 -2.72 -8.67
CA SER A 256 -0.22 -3.76 -9.66
C SER A 256 -1.52 -4.47 -10.03
N VAL A 257 -2.02 -4.22 -11.24
CA VAL A 257 -3.36 -4.67 -11.65
C VAL A 257 -3.42 -6.14 -12.05
N PRO A 258 -2.49 -6.69 -12.85
CA PRO A 258 -2.49 -8.12 -13.18
C PRO A 258 -2.40 -9.03 -11.95
N ASP A 259 -1.89 -8.51 -10.84
CA ASP A 259 -1.71 -9.25 -9.59
C ASP A 259 -2.94 -9.23 -8.65
N LEU A 260 -3.98 -8.41 -8.95
CA LEU A 260 -5.20 -8.29 -8.12
C LEU A 260 -6.20 -9.45 -8.30
N GLY A 261 -5.98 -10.34 -9.27
CA GLY A 261 -6.96 -11.38 -9.63
C GLY A 261 -7.07 -12.59 -8.68
N TYR A 262 -6.16 -12.78 -7.72
CA TYR A 262 -6.04 -14.09 -7.02
C TYR A 262 -5.96 -14.08 -5.49
N SER A 263 -5.49 -13.01 -4.83
CA SER A 263 -5.22 -13.07 -3.36
C SER A 263 -5.58 -11.80 -2.59
N PHE A 264 -5.44 -10.64 -3.21
CA PHE A 264 -5.80 -9.36 -2.62
C PHE A 264 -6.68 -8.60 -3.59
N GLY A 265 -7.89 -8.28 -3.16
CA GLY A 265 -8.72 -7.33 -3.89
C GLY A 265 -7.99 -5.99 -3.97
N ALA A 266 -8.23 -5.26 -5.07
CA ALA A 266 -7.76 -3.88 -5.23
C ALA A 266 -8.09 -3.03 -3.99
N GLU A 267 -9.20 -3.34 -3.34
CA GLU A 267 -9.68 -2.74 -2.11
C GLU A 267 -8.68 -2.82 -0.95
N ALA A 268 -8.05 -3.98 -0.73
CA ALA A 268 -7.11 -4.16 0.37
C ALA A 268 -5.79 -3.44 0.08
N VAL A 269 -5.30 -3.52 -1.16
CA VAL A 269 -4.09 -2.81 -1.59
C VAL A 269 -4.30 -1.31 -1.52
N ILE A 270 -5.40 -0.79 -2.05
CA ILE A 270 -5.67 0.66 -2.03
C ILE A 270 -5.80 1.16 -0.58
N ALA A 271 -6.46 0.42 0.32
CA ALA A 271 -6.53 0.78 1.74
C ALA A 271 -5.12 0.83 2.38
N HIS A 272 -4.32 -0.21 2.13
CA HIS A 272 -2.94 -0.28 2.59
C HIS A 272 -2.12 0.93 2.11
N GLU A 273 -2.08 1.18 0.80
CA GLU A 273 -1.27 2.26 0.22
C GLU A 273 -1.81 3.66 0.56
N PHE A 274 -3.14 3.82 0.70
CA PHE A 274 -3.73 5.08 1.12
C PHE A 274 -3.32 5.45 2.55
N SER A 275 -3.21 4.47 3.44
CA SER A 275 -2.75 4.70 4.80
C SER A 275 -1.31 5.24 4.86
N HIS A 276 -0.43 4.81 3.94
CA HIS A 276 0.93 5.36 3.83
C HIS A 276 0.94 6.82 3.39
N LEU A 277 0.03 7.19 2.49
CA LEU A 277 -0.14 8.57 2.08
C LEU A 277 -0.58 9.44 3.27
N LEU A 278 -1.56 8.98 4.04
CA LEU A 278 -2.00 9.65 5.27
C LEU A 278 -0.87 9.72 6.31
N TYR A 279 -0.08 8.64 6.44
CA TYR A 279 1.04 8.55 7.38
C TYR A 279 2.11 9.59 7.03
N ASN A 280 2.47 9.70 5.76
CA ASN A 280 3.44 10.68 5.29
C ASN A 280 2.99 12.13 5.55
N GLU A 281 1.70 12.42 5.43
CA GLU A 281 1.17 13.75 5.76
C GLU A 281 1.14 14.04 7.25
N ASN A 282 0.88 13.04 8.09
CA ASN A 282 0.85 13.21 9.54
C ASN A 282 2.24 13.32 10.18
N HIS A 283 3.23 12.59 9.64
CA HIS A 283 4.55 12.42 10.27
C HIS A 283 5.68 13.21 9.61
N ASP A 284 5.39 14.07 8.64
CA ASP A 284 6.35 14.76 7.80
C ASP A 284 7.28 13.85 6.97
N PHE A 285 7.47 14.21 5.71
CA PHE A 285 8.30 13.51 4.72
C PHE A 285 9.75 13.17 5.16
N PHE A 286 10.32 13.97 6.08
CA PHE A 286 11.74 13.85 6.48
C PHE A 286 11.92 13.35 7.92
N SER A 287 10.88 12.83 8.54
CA SER A 287 11.01 12.21 9.86
C SER A 287 11.69 10.85 9.77
N GLU A 288 12.13 10.33 10.92
CA GLU A 288 12.62 8.96 11.01
C GLU A 288 11.43 8.02 10.88
N ASP A 289 11.43 7.20 9.82
CA ASP A 289 10.37 6.23 9.57
C ASP A 289 10.71 4.86 10.17
N TRP A 290 9.82 4.39 11.05
CA TRP A 290 9.91 3.10 11.70
C TRP A 290 9.04 2.08 10.96
N ALA A 291 9.67 1.27 10.11
CA ALA A 291 8.97 0.32 9.22
C ALA A 291 7.92 -0.54 9.96
N TRP A 292 8.22 -1.04 11.16
CA TRP A 292 7.26 -1.83 11.93
C TRP A 292 5.96 -1.08 12.26
N HIS A 293 6.06 0.23 12.46
CA HIS A 293 4.94 1.08 12.81
C HIS A 293 4.16 1.47 11.56
N ASN A 294 4.83 2.05 10.57
CA ASN A 294 4.22 2.51 9.33
C ASN A 294 3.54 1.34 8.57
N GLU A 295 4.28 0.26 8.33
CA GLU A 295 3.78 -0.92 7.61
C GLU A 295 2.78 -1.73 8.43
N GLY A 296 3.02 -1.86 9.74
CA GLY A 296 2.11 -2.56 10.63
C GLY A 296 0.76 -1.85 10.76
N LEU A 297 0.76 -0.50 10.80
CA LEU A 297 -0.47 0.28 10.82
C LEU A 297 -1.18 0.28 9.48
N ALA A 298 -0.46 0.17 8.37
CA ALA A 298 -1.08 0.01 7.06
C ALA A 298 -1.86 -1.32 6.94
N GLU A 299 -1.31 -2.41 7.47
CA GLU A 299 -2.05 -3.67 7.63
C GLU A 299 -3.26 -3.53 8.59
N CYS A 300 -3.15 -2.67 9.61
CA CYS A 300 -4.27 -2.35 10.50
C CYS A 300 -5.33 -1.46 9.83
N ALA A 301 -4.97 -0.62 8.85
CA ALA A 301 -5.90 0.17 8.07
C ALA A 301 -6.77 -0.75 7.19
N VAL A 302 -6.17 -1.76 6.56
CA VAL A 302 -6.91 -2.84 5.90
C VAL A 302 -7.89 -3.50 6.86
N HIS A 303 -7.47 -3.77 8.12
CA HIS A 303 -8.37 -4.31 9.13
C HIS A 303 -9.53 -3.36 9.45
N ALA A 304 -9.27 -2.07 9.65
CA ALA A 304 -10.32 -1.10 9.93
C ALA A 304 -11.37 -1.01 8.80
N VAL A 305 -10.94 -1.14 7.54
CA VAL A 305 -11.80 -1.01 6.36
C VAL A 305 -12.53 -2.32 6.03
N ALA A 306 -11.82 -3.44 5.97
CA ALA A 306 -12.30 -4.71 5.41
C ALA A 306 -12.57 -5.80 6.48
N GLY A 307 -12.26 -5.52 7.76
CA GLY A 307 -12.25 -6.53 8.82
C GLY A 307 -10.92 -7.26 8.92
N SER A 308 -10.78 -8.15 9.89
CA SER A 308 -9.50 -8.78 10.26
C SER A 308 -8.67 -9.24 9.06
N ASN A 309 -7.40 -8.83 8.98
CA ASN A 309 -6.44 -9.43 8.06
C ASN A 309 -6.07 -10.84 8.54
N GLN A 310 -6.93 -11.81 8.21
CA GLN A 310 -6.77 -13.20 8.62
C GLN A 310 -5.56 -13.84 7.95
N TYR A 311 -5.18 -13.40 6.75
CA TYR A 311 -3.99 -13.89 6.07
C TYR A 311 -2.72 -13.58 6.88
N ALA A 312 -2.56 -12.35 7.37
CA ALA A 312 -1.46 -11.99 8.25
C ALA A 312 -1.45 -12.81 9.57
N ALA A 313 -2.62 -13.02 10.18
CA ALA A 313 -2.74 -13.82 11.40
C ALA A 313 -2.35 -15.30 11.17
N ASP A 314 -2.82 -15.90 10.08
CA ASP A 314 -2.47 -17.28 9.70
C ASP A 314 -1.00 -17.40 9.29
N TYR A 315 -0.46 -16.39 8.61
CA TYR A 315 0.95 -16.33 8.24
C TYR A 315 1.85 -16.27 9.48
N TYR A 316 1.46 -15.52 10.51
CA TYR A 316 2.20 -15.42 11.77
C TYR A 316 2.37 -16.77 12.48
N VAL A 317 1.37 -17.65 12.42
CA VAL A 317 1.38 -18.97 13.07
C VAL A 317 1.79 -20.11 12.14
N ASN A 318 2.12 -19.81 10.88
CA ASN A 318 2.41 -20.83 9.88
C ASN A 318 3.74 -21.57 10.18
N PRO A 319 3.72 -22.91 10.39
CA PRO A 319 4.90 -23.70 10.75
C PRO A 319 5.89 -23.92 9.60
N PHE A 320 5.61 -23.40 8.41
CA PHE A 320 6.56 -23.38 7.30
C PHE A 320 7.34 -22.07 7.23
N MET A 321 7.03 -21.10 8.11
CA MET A 321 7.65 -19.78 8.15
C MET A 321 8.70 -19.68 9.25
N ALA A 322 9.82 -20.34 9.00
CA ALA A 322 10.99 -20.39 9.88
C ALA A 322 11.55 -19.03 10.37
N PRO A 323 11.42 -17.87 9.68
CA PRO A 323 12.05 -16.62 10.13
C PRO A 323 11.65 -16.15 11.54
N LEU A 324 10.36 -16.23 11.92
CA LEU A 324 9.91 -15.79 13.24
C LEU A 324 10.41 -16.71 14.35
N ALA A 325 10.27 -18.03 14.15
CA ALA A 325 10.77 -19.05 15.08
C ALA A 325 12.30 -18.98 15.27
N ASN A 326 13.03 -18.45 14.29
CA ASN A 326 14.48 -18.26 14.33
C ASN A 326 14.93 -16.88 14.82
N GLY A 327 14.02 -16.04 15.31
CA GLY A 327 14.36 -14.79 16.00
C GLY A 327 14.41 -13.56 15.12
N GLN A 328 13.34 -13.32 14.36
CA GLN A 328 13.16 -12.04 13.67
C GLN A 328 12.63 -10.96 14.62
N SER A 329 13.22 -9.76 14.53
CA SER A 329 12.83 -8.62 15.38
C SER A 329 11.53 -7.98 14.89
N LEU A 330 10.67 -7.62 15.85
CA LEU A 330 9.46 -6.84 15.62
C LEU A 330 9.81 -5.44 15.09
N VAL A 331 10.88 -4.82 15.57
CA VAL A 331 11.22 -3.41 15.30
C VAL A 331 12.37 -3.29 14.30
N ASN A 332 13.43 -4.10 14.45
CA ASN A 332 14.64 -3.98 13.66
C ASN A 332 14.54 -4.80 12.37
N TRP A 333 13.97 -4.18 11.34
CA TRP A 333 13.75 -4.83 10.06
C TRP A 333 15.01 -4.85 9.20
N THR A 334 15.49 -6.06 8.91
CA THR A 334 16.66 -6.29 8.05
C THR A 334 16.25 -6.52 6.59
N TYR A 335 15.14 -7.24 6.38
CA TYR A 335 14.70 -7.71 5.08
C TYR A 335 13.28 -7.29 4.70
N SER A 336 12.47 -6.74 5.61
CA SER A 336 11.07 -6.36 5.36
C SER A 336 10.26 -7.48 4.69
N ASN A 337 10.35 -8.72 5.20
CA ASN A 337 9.54 -9.82 4.67
C ASN A 337 8.15 -9.84 5.30
N TYR A 338 7.22 -10.52 4.65
CA TYR A 338 5.82 -10.56 5.10
C TYR A 338 5.67 -11.08 6.55
N SER A 339 6.63 -11.88 7.05
CA SER A 339 6.66 -12.27 8.46
C SER A 339 6.74 -11.08 9.42
N GLN A 340 7.46 -10.01 9.06
CA GLN A 340 7.56 -8.79 9.88
C GLN A 340 6.29 -7.96 9.83
N TYR A 341 5.64 -7.87 8.66
CA TYR A 341 4.34 -7.24 8.51
C TYR A 341 3.29 -7.96 9.36
N ALA A 342 3.20 -9.29 9.23
CA ALA A 342 2.33 -10.12 10.06
C ALA A 342 2.62 -9.96 11.55
N GLN A 343 3.88 -9.94 11.96
CA GLN A 343 4.28 -9.72 13.36
C GLN A 343 3.89 -8.33 13.87
N ALA A 344 4.10 -7.28 13.06
CA ALA A 344 3.71 -5.92 13.42
C ALA A 344 2.19 -5.74 13.48
N TYR A 345 1.46 -6.27 12.51
CA TYR A 345 0.00 -6.31 12.52
C TYR A 345 -0.55 -7.01 13.77
N VAL A 346 -0.03 -8.20 14.11
CA VAL A 346 -0.44 -8.93 15.32
C VAL A 346 -0.10 -8.14 16.58
N PHE A 347 1.08 -7.52 16.66
CA PHE A 347 1.47 -6.68 17.79
C PHE A 347 0.56 -5.46 17.97
N LEU A 348 0.36 -4.67 16.91
CA LEU A 348 -0.47 -3.48 16.93
C LEU A 348 -1.94 -3.84 17.18
N THR A 349 -2.43 -4.96 16.63
CA THR A 349 -3.79 -5.44 16.93
C THR A 349 -3.94 -5.87 18.38
N TYR A 350 -2.94 -6.50 18.97
CA TYR A 350 -2.94 -6.77 20.42
C TYR A 350 -3.01 -5.46 21.21
N ALA A 351 -2.16 -4.48 20.89
CA ALA A 351 -2.18 -3.18 21.56
C ALA A 351 -3.52 -2.45 21.40
N ALA A 352 -4.08 -2.41 20.19
CA ALA A 352 -5.38 -1.81 19.90
C ALA A 352 -6.51 -2.48 20.69
N SER A 353 -6.48 -3.81 20.87
CA SER A 353 -7.46 -4.51 21.71
C SER A 353 -7.42 -4.07 23.18
N ARG A 354 -6.29 -3.56 23.66
CA ARG A 354 -6.15 -2.97 25.00
C ARG A 354 -6.55 -1.50 25.06
N LEU A 355 -6.57 -0.82 23.92
CA LEU A 355 -6.94 0.59 23.74
C LEU A 355 -8.39 0.76 23.26
N GLY A 356 -9.23 -0.26 23.41
CA GLY A 356 -10.66 -0.18 23.09
C GLY A 356 -11.04 -0.61 21.65
N GLY A 357 -10.14 -1.27 20.93
CA GLY A 357 -10.41 -1.85 19.61
C GLY A 357 -9.85 -1.01 18.46
N ILE A 358 -10.60 -0.93 17.35
CA ILE A 358 -10.17 -0.24 16.11
C ILE A 358 -9.72 1.21 16.34
N SER A 359 -10.34 1.94 17.28
CA SER A 359 -9.90 3.32 17.61
C SER A 359 -8.47 3.39 18.11
N GLY A 360 -7.96 2.31 18.74
CA GLY A 360 -6.59 2.21 19.19
C GLY A 360 -5.56 2.28 18.04
N TYR A 361 -5.94 1.89 16.82
CA TYR A 361 -5.09 2.09 15.65
C TYR A 361 -4.87 3.58 15.37
N GLY A 362 -5.94 4.38 15.44
CA GLY A 362 -5.86 5.82 15.26
C GLY A 362 -5.02 6.51 16.34
N GLU A 363 -5.11 6.06 17.59
CA GLU A 363 -4.27 6.57 18.69
C GLU A 363 -2.79 6.27 18.47
N MET A 364 -2.44 5.03 18.10
CA MET A 364 -1.05 4.66 17.79
C MET A 364 -0.54 5.35 16.53
N PHE A 365 -1.39 5.54 15.53
CA PHE A 365 -1.04 6.28 14.31
C PHE A 365 -0.57 7.71 14.60
N GLN A 366 -0.95 8.33 15.71
CA GLN A 366 -0.42 9.67 16.04
C GLN A 366 1.03 9.68 16.53
N LEU A 367 1.65 8.50 16.74
CA LEU A 367 3.02 8.35 17.25
C LEU A 367 4.02 8.21 16.10
N GLY A 368 5.28 8.58 16.31
CA GLY A 368 6.33 8.47 15.29
C GLY A 368 6.88 7.06 15.09
N GLY A 369 6.39 6.07 15.84
CA GLY A 369 6.83 4.67 15.76
C GLY A 369 8.15 4.35 16.47
N ASP A 370 8.79 5.34 17.12
CA ASP A 370 9.92 5.09 18.01
C ASP A 370 9.45 4.18 19.17
N PRO A 371 10.05 3.00 19.38
CA PRO A 371 9.65 2.10 20.46
C PRO A 371 9.71 2.74 21.86
N ALA A 372 10.57 3.74 22.08
CA ALA A 372 10.62 4.49 23.33
C ALA A 372 9.39 5.39 23.49
N GLU A 373 8.99 6.09 22.42
CA GLU A 373 7.79 6.92 22.39
C GLU A 373 6.53 6.07 22.56
N VAL A 374 6.40 5.01 21.75
CA VAL A 374 5.27 4.08 21.83
C VAL A 374 5.22 3.38 23.19
N GLY A 375 6.37 3.00 23.74
CA GLY A 375 6.47 2.44 25.08
C GLY A 375 6.03 3.41 26.17
N ALA A 376 6.35 4.70 26.06
CA ALA A 376 5.89 5.72 26.99
C ALA A 376 4.37 5.91 26.90
N PHE A 377 3.81 5.90 25.69
CA PHE A 377 2.36 5.93 25.47
C PHE A 377 1.66 4.73 26.11
N PHE A 378 2.14 3.51 25.87
CA PHE A 378 1.60 2.31 26.53
C PHE A 378 1.74 2.37 28.06
N GLN A 379 2.83 2.94 28.57
CA GLN A 379 3.04 3.06 30.01
C GLN A 379 2.00 4.00 30.63
N GLU A 380 1.65 5.07 29.93
CA GLU A 380 0.61 6.02 30.35
C GLU A 380 -0.79 5.41 30.26
N GLN A 381 -1.14 4.81 29.12
CA GLN A 381 -2.50 4.33 28.86
C GLN A 381 -2.81 2.99 29.55
N LEU A 382 -1.83 2.09 29.60
CA LEU A 382 -2.02 0.68 29.98
C LEU A 382 -1.18 0.26 31.18
N GLY A 383 -0.28 1.12 31.67
CA GLY A 383 0.62 0.77 32.76
C GLY A 383 1.71 -0.23 32.35
N ARG A 384 1.98 -0.38 31.05
CA ARG A 384 2.91 -1.36 30.46
C ARG A 384 3.93 -0.66 29.58
N ASN A 385 5.20 -1.04 29.67
CA ASN A 385 6.19 -0.59 28.67
C ASN A 385 6.10 -1.40 27.37
N PHE A 386 6.89 -1.01 26.36
CA PHE A 386 6.90 -1.66 25.04
C PHE A 386 7.21 -3.17 25.11
N SER A 387 8.27 -3.55 25.82
CA SER A 387 8.71 -4.95 25.93
C SER A 387 7.70 -5.80 26.70
N GLU A 388 7.03 -5.25 27.72
CA GLU A 388 5.94 -5.94 28.41
C GLU A 388 4.73 -6.15 27.49
N MET A 389 4.38 -5.16 26.66
CA MET A 389 3.32 -5.30 25.66
C MET A 389 3.67 -6.38 24.64
N GLN A 390 4.93 -6.45 24.19
CA GLN A 390 5.38 -7.49 23.27
C GLN A 390 5.36 -8.88 23.92
N LEU A 391 5.80 -9.01 25.17
CA LEU A 391 5.74 -10.26 25.91
C LEU A 391 4.30 -10.73 26.15
N ASP A 392 3.40 -9.82 26.50
CA ASP A 392 1.98 -10.12 26.66
C ASP A 392 1.32 -10.49 25.33
N MET A 393 1.71 -9.88 24.20
CA MET A 393 1.28 -10.31 22.88
C MET A 393 1.72 -11.75 22.57
N LEU A 394 3.01 -12.07 22.76
CA LEU A 394 3.52 -13.43 22.53
C LEU A 394 2.79 -14.46 23.40
N THR A 395 2.50 -14.09 24.65
CA THR A 395 1.68 -14.88 25.58
C THR A 395 0.26 -15.06 25.04
N SER A 396 -0.34 -14.01 24.49
CA SER A 396 -1.70 -14.01 23.93
C SER A 396 -1.83 -14.89 22.70
N VAL A 397 -0.85 -14.85 21.78
CA VAL A 397 -0.91 -15.71 20.58
C VAL A 397 -0.75 -17.20 20.94
N TRP A 398 0.00 -17.51 22.01
CA TRP A 398 0.10 -18.90 22.50
C TRP A 398 -1.16 -19.39 23.22
N LEU A 399 -1.68 -18.57 24.15
CA LEU A 399 -2.84 -18.95 24.98
C LEU A 399 -4.17 -18.86 24.22
N GLN A 400 -4.29 -17.89 23.30
CA GLN A 400 -5.48 -17.62 22.50
C GLN A 400 -6.74 -17.50 23.34
N GLN A 401 -6.65 -16.76 24.47
CA GLN A 401 -7.84 -16.52 25.27
C GLN A 401 -8.85 -15.70 24.46
N PRO A 402 -10.16 -15.98 24.60
CA PRO A 402 -11.17 -15.25 23.84
C PRO A 402 -11.23 -13.76 24.21
N THR A 403 -10.91 -13.42 25.46
CA THR A 403 -10.98 -12.06 26.01
C THR A 403 -9.97 -11.84 27.12
N GLY A 404 -9.73 -10.58 27.50
CA GLY A 404 -8.92 -10.20 28.67
C GLY A 404 -7.45 -10.07 28.32
N GLN A 405 -6.58 -9.96 29.34
CA GLN A 405 -5.17 -9.60 29.16
C GLN A 405 -4.44 -10.45 28.11
N TYR A 406 -4.76 -11.75 28.02
CA TYR A 406 -4.10 -12.65 27.07
C TYR A 406 -4.98 -13.07 25.89
N GLY A 407 -5.98 -12.25 25.55
CA GLY A 407 -6.82 -12.39 24.37
C GLY A 407 -6.76 -11.16 23.47
N PHE A 408 -7.24 -11.30 22.23
CA PHE A 408 -7.34 -10.20 21.26
C PHE A 408 -8.73 -9.52 21.25
N ASP A 409 -9.58 -9.86 22.23
CA ASP A 409 -10.97 -9.36 22.37
C ASP A 409 -11.78 -9.42 21.07
N GLY A 410 -11.59 -10.48 20.29
CA GLY A 410 -12.30 -10.72 19.02
C GLY A 410 -11.80 -9.92 17.83
N MET A 411 -10.72 -9.16 17.95
CA MET A 411 -10.15 -8.40 16.82
C MET A 411 -9.51 -9.33 15.78
N ILE A 412 -8.83 -10.38 16.21
CA ILE A 412 -8.27 -11.41 15.31
C ILE A 412 -8.39 -12.81 15.93
N SER A 413 -8.27 -13.82 15.08
CA SER A 413 -8.22 -15.23 15.46
C SER A 413 -7.05 -15.94 14.79
N PHE A 414 -6.57 -17.02 15.40
CA PHE A 414 -5.48 -17.82 14.87
C PHE A 414 -5.94 -19.24 14.59
N SER A 415 -5.45 -19.82 13.50
CA SER A 415 -5.73 -21.20 13.12
C SER A 415 -4.89 -22.23 13.89
N ASP A 416 -3.74 -21.82 14.42
CA ASP A 416 -2.82 -22.67 15.20
C ASP A 416 -1.98 -21.81 16.18
N ARG A 417 -1.07 -22.45 16.93
CA ARG A 417 -0.06 -21.78 17.76
C ARG A 417 1.20 -21.43 16.94
N PRO A 418 1.97 -20.41 17.36
CA PRO A 418 3.23 -20.07 16.70
C PRO A 418 4.22 -21.23 16.70
N GLU A 419 5.05 -21.29 15.65
CA GLU A 419 6.15 -22.25 15.58
C GLU A 419 7.19 -21.96 16.68
N THR A 420 7.68 -23.02 17.31
CA THR A 420 8.74 -22.95 18.32
C THR A 420 10.12 -23.14 17.70
N ALA A 421 11.10 -22.40 18.19
CA ALA A 421 12.52 -22.57 17.91
C ALA A 421 12.96 -24.02 18.14
N THR A 422 13.79 -24.53 17.22
CA THR A 422 14.31 -25.91 17.28
C THR A 422 15.74 -25.99 17.81
N MET A 423 16.38 -24.85 18.06
CA MET A 423 17.77 -24.74 18.51
C MET A 423 17.89 -23.79 19.69
N SER A 424 18.78 -24.10 20.62
CA SER A 424 19.19 -23.23 21.74
C SER A 424 20.68 -23.44 22.00
N PRO A 425 21.47 -22.38 22.31
CA PRO A 425 21.08 -20.97 22.41
C PRO A 425 20.76 -20.33 21.05
N LEU A 426 19.95 -19.27 21.06
CA LEU A 426 19.78 -18.33 19.95
C LEU A 426 20.40 -16.98 20.30
N SER A 427 20.85 -16.27 19.28
CA SER A 427 21.31 -14.87 19.38
C SER A 427 20.12 -13.98 19.03
N LEU A 428 19.62 -13.22 20.00
CA LEU A 428 18.46 -12.36 19.83
C LEU A 428 18.90 -10.91 19.67
N GLY A 429 18.57 -10.29 18.53
CA GLY A 429 18.64 -8.83 18.39
C GLY A 429 17.56 -8.13 19.24
N PRO A 430 17.64 -6.80 19.43
CA PRO A 430 16.65 -6.06 20.22
C PRO A 430 15.23 -6.26 19.68
N PHE A 431 14.25 -6.40 20.58
CA PHE A 431 12.84 -6.69 20.28
C PHE A 431 12.60 -7.97 19.49
N THR A 432 13.54 -8.92 19.52
CA THR A 432 13.32 -10.27 19.03
C THR A 432 12.70 -11.13 20.12
N GLY A 433 11.54 -11.71 19.83
CA GLY A 433 10.88 -12.73 20.65
C GLY A 433 10.93 -14.10 19.97
N VAL A 434 11.20 -15.14 20.74
CA VAL A 434 11.18 -16.55 20.29
C VAL A 434 10.46 -17.42 21.30
N LEU A 435 9.87 -18.50 20.81
CA LEU A 435 9.15 -19.48 21.62
C LEU A 435 9.95 -20.78 21.59
N PHE A 436 10.31 -21.33 22.74
CA PHE A 436 10.94 -22.65 22.86
C PHE A 436 9.91 -23.67 23.32
N PRO A 437 9.93 -24.91 22.80
CA PRO A 437 9.05 -25.94 23.33
C PRO A 437 9.35 -26.13 24.82
N GLY A 438 8.30 -26.14 25.63
CA GLY A 438 8.42 -26.34 27.06
C GLY A 438 9.04 -27.70 27.36
N PRO A 439 10.17 -27.77 28.09
CA PRO A 439 10.73 -29.06 28.48
C PRO A 439 9.82 -29.70 29.53
N GLY A 440 9.88 -31.02 29.67
CA GLY A 440 9.03 -31.77 30.61
C GLY A 440 9.34 -31.54 32.10
N SER A 441 9.99 -30.42 32.44
CA SER A 441 10.39 -30.03 33.79
C SER A 441 10.65 -28.50 33.86
N ALA A 442 10.81 -27.96 35.06
CA ALA A 442 11.09 -26.54 35.26
C ALA A 442 12.49 -26.13 34.73
N VAL A 443 12.59 -24.93 34.15
CA VAL A 443 13.77 -24.48 33.39
C VAL A 443 14.49 -23.31 34.05
N ALA A 444 15.81 -23.39 34.10
CA ALA A 444 16.67 -22.24 34.39
C ALA A 444 17.65 -22.05 33.23
N PRO A 445 17.38 -21.11 32.29
CA PRO A 445 18.31 -20.82 31.19
C PRO A 445 19.70 -20.44 31.74
N VAL A 446 20.75 -21.08 31.22
CA VAL A 446 22.14 -20.83 31.68
C VAL A 446 22.89 -20.01 30.65
N GLY A 447 23.46 -18.87 31.07
CA GLY A 447 24.23 -17.98 30.19
C GLY A 447 23.35 -17.14 29.25
N ALA A 448 22.12 -16.85 29.67
CA ALA A 448 21.29 -15.85 29.00
C ALA A 448 21.89 -14.45 29.18
N GLY A 449 21.73 -13.59 28.18
CA GLY A 449 22.09 -12.19 28.27
C GLY A 449 21.25 -11.46 29.31
N PRO A 450 21.76 -10.37 29.91
CA PRO A 450 21.09 -9.66 31.00
C PRO A 450 19.75 -9.03 30.59
N ASP A 451 19.55 -8.79 29.30
CA ASP A 451 18.35 -8.16 28.77
C ASP A 451 17.37 -9.14 28.10
N VAL A 452 17.64 -10.44 28.21
CA VAL A 452 16.70 -11.47 27.78
C VAL A 452 15.75 -11.79 28.93
N VAL A 453 14.49 -11.43 28.76
CA VAL A 453 13.41 -11.79 29.68
C VAL A 453 12.77 -13.09 29.24
N PHE A 454 12.31 -13.89 30.21
CA PHE A 454 11.70 -15.19 29.97
C PHE A 454 10.34 -15.28 30.65
N ARG A 455 9.46 -16.10 30.06
CA ARG A 455 8.16 -16.46 30.62
C ARG A 455 7.84 -17.91 30.30
N GLY A 456 7.57 -18.71 31.33
CA GLY A 456 7.04 -20.05 31.21
C GLY A 456 5.53 -20.05 31.05
N ILE A 457 5.02 -20.95 30.21
CA ILE A 457 3.59 -21.27 30.14
C ILE A 457 3.49 -22.80 30.10
N ASN A 458 2.87 -23.41 31.10
CA ASN A 458 2.72 -24.86 31.15
C ASN A 458 1.54 -25.37 30.29
N ALA A 459 1.36 -26.69 30.21
CA ALA A 459 0.29 -27.32 29.44
C ALA A 459 -1.14 -26.92 29.87
N ALA A 460 -1.31 -26.47 31.13
CA ALA A 460 -2.58 -25.98 31.64
C ALA A 460 -2.81 -24.48 31.32
N GLY A 461 -1.85 -23.82 30.68
CA GLY A 461 -1.89 -22.39 30.38
C GLY A 461 -1.57 -21.49 31.58
N ALA A 462 -1.00 -22.04 32.66
CA ALA A 462 -0.53 -21.23 33.77
C ALA A 462 0.78 -20.54 33.39
N ILE A 463 0.86 -19.24 33.69
CA ILE A 463 2.02 -18.39 33.39
C ILE A 463 2.95 -18.37 34.60
N ASP A 464 4.25 -18.47 34.35
CA ASP A 464 5.30 -18.39 35.36
C ASP A 464 6.43 -17.46 34.90
N ASP A 465 6.67 -16.40 35.69
CA ASP A 465 7.71 -15.40 35.46
C ASP A 465 8.89 -15.56 36.45
N GLU A 466 8.90 -16.62 37.28
CA GLU A 466 9.95 -16.87 38.28
C GLU A 466 10.87 -18.03 37.87
N VAL A 467 12.19 -17.89 38.11
CA VAL A 467 13.18 -18.95 37.84
C VAL A 467 13.22 -19.94 39.03
N PRO A 468 13.19 -21.27 38.81
CA PRO A 468 13.06 -21.95 37.52
C PRO A 468 11.63 -21.91 36.98
N PHE A 469 11.49 -21.62 35.69
CA PHE A 469 10.20 -21.44 35.02
C PHE A 469 9.46 -22.77 34.81
N ASP A 470 8.20 -22.85 35.21
CA ASP A 470 7.30 -23.94 34.84
C ASP A 470 6.78 -23.76 33.39
N ALA A 471 7.35 -24.56 32.48
CA ALA A 471 6.92 -24.65 31.10
C ALA A 471 6.51 -26.09 30.72
N ASP A 472 6.18 -26.95 31.69
CA ASP A 472 5.95 -28.38 31.43
C ASP A 472 4.83 -28.62 30.41
N GLY A 473 5.20 -29.19 29.26
CA GLY A 473 4.29 -29.50 28.16
C GLY A 473 3.68 -28.27 27.46
N GLY A 474 4.19 -27.06 27.71
CA GLY A 474 3.76 -25.82 27.08
C GLY A 474 4.90 -25.15 26.31
N VAL A 475 5.25 -23.92 26.68
CA VAL A 475 6.26 -23.10 25.99
C VAL A 475 7.07 -22.26 26.97
N LEU A 476 8.33 -22.00 26.61
CA LEU A 476 9.15 -20.98 27.24
C LEU A 476 9.37 -19.84 26.23
N ILE A 477 8.83 -18.66 26.51
CA ILE A 477 9.04 -17.46 25.71
C ILE A 477 10.35 -16.82 26.16
N ALA A 478 11.18 -16.39 25.20
CA ALA A 478 12.34 -15.54 25.45
C ALA A 478 12.23 -14.27 24.59
N LEU A 479 12.46 -13.11 25.18
CA LEU A 479 12.38 -11.81 24.51
C LEU A 479 13.60 -10.97 24.87
N HIS A 480 14.27 -10.40 23.88
CA HIS A 480 15.29 -9.38 24.13
C HIS A 480 14.59 -8.02 24.31
N ALA A 481 14.58 -7.52 25.56
CA ALA A 481 13.73 -6.40 25.99
C ALA A 481 14.38 -5.01 25.88
N THR A 482 15.56 -4.89 25.26
CA THR A 482 16.33 -3.63 25.16
C THR A 482 15.82 -2.73 24.04
N THR A 483 15.80 -1.42 24.30
CA THR A 483 15.49 -0.39 23.30
C THR A 483 16.74 -0.07 22.43
N PRO A 484 16.62 -0.01 21.09
CA PRO A 484 17.62 0.50 20.16
C PRO A 484 18.07 1.94 20.50
N PRO A 485 19.22 2.40 19.96
CA PRO A 485 20.13 1.68 19.06
C PRO A 485 21.15 0.78 19.78
N ASP A 486 21.08 0.69 21.11
CA ASP A 486 22.23 0.32 21.95
C ASP A 486 22.32 -1.17 22.34
N GLY A 487 21.43 -2.04 21.84
CA GLY A 487 21.42 -3.45 22.20
C GLY A 487 22.24 -4.32 21.25
N ASP A 488 23.43 -4.77 21.68
CA ASP A 488 24.12 -5.91 21.05
C ASP A 488 23.24 -7.16 21.14
N ASP A 489 23.32 -8.04 20.14
CA ASP A 489 22.64 -9.33 20.19
C ASP A 489 22.95 -10.08 21.51
N GLN A 490 21.91 -10.63 22.13
CA GLN A 490 22.01 -11.34 23.39
C GLN A 490 21.68 -12.83 23.23
N SER A 491 22.47 -13.68 23.87
CA SER A 491 22.21 -15.12 23.91
C SER A 491 20.96 -15.43 24.74
N THR A 492 20.09 -16.33 24.28
CA THR A 492 19.02 -16.92 25.13
C THR A 492 19.56 -17.84 26.21
N GLY A 493 20.87 -18.08 26.25
CA GLY A 493 21.46 -19.12 27.07
C GLY A 493 21.07 -20.52 26.59
N THR A 494 21.66 -21.51 27.25
CA THR A 494 21.35 -22.92 26.99
C THR A 494 20.09 -23.32 27.75
N ILE A 495 19.10 -23.80 27.01
CA ILE A 495 17.88 -24.41 27.54
C ILE A 495 18.07 -25.92 27.48
N LEU A 496 18.34 -26.53 28.62
CA LEU A 496 18.51 -27.98 28.73
C LEU A 496 17.13 -28.65 28.55
N GLU A 497 17.08 -29.74 27.79
CA GLU A 497 15.90 -30.62 27.64
C GLU A 497 14.74 -30.16 26.73
N ALA A 498 14.98 -29.27 25.76
CA ALA A 498 13.96 -28.98 24.74
C ALA A 498 13.58 -30.25 23.95
N THR A 499 12.50 -30.92 24.33
CA THR A 499 11.89 -31.96 23.51
C THR A 499 11.14 -31.28 22.38
N ALA A 500 11.45 -31.64 21.13
CA ALA A 500 10.74 -31.10 19.98
C ALA A 500 9.23 -31.26 20.18
N ALA A 501 8.47 -30.16 20.09
CA ALA A 501 7.03 -30.20 20.18
C ALA A 501 6.49 -31.19 19.12
N PRO A 502 5.46 -32.00 19.45
CA PRO A 502 4.86 -32.91 18.48
C PRO A 502 4.29 -32.09 17.32
N LYS A 503 4.87 -32.23 16.13
CA LYS A 503 4.35 -31.59 14.92
C LYS A 503 2.96 -32.15 14.60
N LEU A 504 1.94 -31.29 14.55
CA LEU A 504 0.67 -31.63 13.91
C LEU A 504 0.93 -31.79 12.41
N LYS A 505 0.67 -32.99 11.88
CA LYS A 505 0.80 -33.25 10.45
C LYS A 505 -0.39 -32.65 9.72
N ASN A 506 -0.18 -31.52 9.05
CA ASN A 506 -0.90 -31.18 7.84
C ASN A 506 0.08 -31.14 6.67
N ALA A 507 -0.29 -31.87 5.61
CA ALA A 507 0.45 -31.93 4.36
C ALA A 507 -0.19 -30.94 3.39
N MET A 508 0.56 -29.92 3.01
CA MET A 508 0.49 -29.38 1.65
C MET A 508 1.90 -29.42 1.05
N ALA A 509 1.94 -29.82 -0.22
CA ALA A 509 3.14 -30.12 -0.97
C ALA A 509 3.77 -28.85 -1.56
N ASP A 510 5.08 -28.76 -1.40
CA ASP A 510 6.13 -28.17 -2.25
C ASP A 510 5.74 -27.39 -3.53
N ARG A 511 6.24 -26.15 -3.61
CA ARG A 511 7.06 -25.49 -4.68
C ARG A 511 6.85 -23.96 -4.56
N ALA A 512 7.59 -23.06 -5.16
CA ALA A 512 9.01 -22.92 -5.39
C ALA A 512 9.23 -21.42 -5.70
N TRP A 513 9.69 -20.61 -4.74
CA TRP A 513 10.63 -19.50 -4.99
C TRP A 513 10.09 -18.37 -5.90
N MET A 514 9.52 -17.30 -5.36
CA MET A 514 9.28 -16.00 -6.06
C MET A 514 8.66 -15.03 -5.02
N HIS A 515 9.26 -13.99 -4.47
CA HIS A 515 10.54 -13.28 -4.57
C HIS A 515 10.81 -12.60 -3.21
N PRO A 516 12.06 -12.21 -2.88
CA PRO A 516 12.33 -11.48 -1.65
C PRO A 516 11.73 -10.06 -1.73
N PRO A 517 11.18 -9.53 -0.62
CA PRO A 517 10.83 -8.11 -0.47
C PRO A 517 12.03 -7.18 -0.74
N PRO A 518 11.80 -5.88 -0.96
CA PRO A 518 12.89 -4.93 -1.19
C PRO A 518 13.84 -4.88 -0.01
N ILE A 519 15.08 -4.66 -0.36
CA ILE A 519 16.17 -4.58 0.59
C ILE A 519 16.62 -3.13 0.58
N LYS A 520 16.64 -2.50 1.76
CA LYS A 520 17.29 -1.19 1.96
C LYS A 520 18.59 -1.18 1.16
N PRO A 521 18.90 -0.17 0.32
CA PRO A 521 20.08 -0.20 -0.54
C PRO A 521 21.39 -0.57 0.19
N ALA A 522 21.52 -0.22 1.46
CA ALA A 522 22.63 -0.58 2.35
C ALA A 522 22.79 -2.10 2.62
N ASN A 523 21.71 -2.88 2.59
CA ASN A 523 21.67 -4.31 2.91
C ASN A 523 21.82 -5.21 1.68
N ARG A 524 21.94 -4.64 0.47
CA ARG A 524 22.09 -5.39 -0.79
C ARG A 524 23.30 -6.34 -0.78
N ARG A 525 24.38 -5.95 -0.09
CA ARG A 525 25.58 -6.79 0.10
C ARG A 525 25.27 -8.05 0.93
N LEU A 526 24.49 -7.91 2.00
CA LEU A 526 24.14 -9.01 2.90
C LEU A 526 23.24 -10.03 2.19
N LEU A 527 22.32 -9.58 1.33
CA LEU A 527 21.55 -10.48 0.46
C LEU A 527 22.44 -11.27 -0.50
N LEU A 528 23.40 -10.60 -1.14
CA LEU A 528 24.33 -11.26 -2.07
C LEU A 528 25.22 -12.28 -1.33
N GLU A 529 25.62 -11.98 -0.10
CA GLU A 529 26.37 -12.89 0.77
C GLU A 529 25.50 -14.09 1.23
N TRP A 530 24.25 -13.86 1.63
CA TRP A 530 23.28 -14.92 1.95
C TRP A 530 23.02 -15.82 0.73
N ARG A 531 22.81 -15.26 -0.47
CA ARG A 531 22.64 -16.03 -1.72
C ARG A 531 23.85 -16.90 -2.03
N LYS A 532 25.07 -16.39 -1.80
CA LYS A 532 26.31 -17.17 -1.96
C LYS A 532 26.41 -18.31 -0.94
N GLN A 533 26.01 -18.09 0.31
CA GLN A 533 26.06 -19.11 1.37
C GLN A 533 24.95 -20.17 1.24
N ALA A 534 23.74 -19.78 0.86
CA ALA A 534 22.59 -20.66 0.73
C ALA A 534 22.59 -21.47 -0.58
N HIS A 535 23.23 -20.97 -1.64
CA HIS A 535 23.12 -21.56 -2.99
C HIS A 535 24.45 -21.81 -3.72
N GLY A 536 25.61 -21.52 -3.12
CA GLY A 536 26.92 -22.00 -3.60
C GLY A 536 27.30 -21.59 -5.03
N PHE A 537 27.25 -20.29 -5.34
CA PHE A 537 27.85 -19.71 -6.56
C PHE A 537 29.26 -19.17 -6.33
#